data_AF-A0A4Z0HSY7-F1
#
_entry.id   AF-A0A4Z0HSY7-F1
#
_cell.length_a   1.000
_cell.length_b   1.000
_cell.length_c   1.000
_cell.angle_alpha   90.00
_cell.angle_beta   90.00
_cell.angle_gamma   90.00
#
_symmetry.space_group_name_H-M   'P 1'
#
loop_
_entity.id
_entity.type
_entity.pdbx_description
1 polymer ?
#
loop_
_entity_poly.entity_id
_entity_poly.type
_entity_poly.pdbx_seq_one_letter_code
_entity_poly.pdbx_strand_id
1 'polypeptide(L)'
;MTTTTDSVNAFCEATRTNDIDRAMATLAGPLRVAVSEGRVAGVSITDALVLELDDNGQIRRLRPHLRPWLATTVFALLLGPKIARHPAVLRRALRR
;
A
#
# COMPACT_ATOMS: atom_id res chain seq x y z
N MET A 1 8.14 7.02 -25.92
CA MET A 1 7.34 5.89 -25.41
C MET A 1 8.28 5.04 -24.56
N THR A 2 8.21 5.17 -23.23
CA THR A 2 8.90 4.24 -22.32
C THR A 2 8.15 2.93 -22.31
N THR A 3 8.84 1.81 -22.46
CA THR A 3 8.21 0.49 -22.38
C THR A 3 7.86 0.18 -20.92
N THR A 4 6.87 -0.66 -20.66
CA THR A 4 6.50 -1.08 -19.30
C THR A 4 7.71 -1.63 -18.52
N THR A 5 8.65 -2.29 -19.22
CA THR A 5 9.90 -2.82 -18.65
C THR A 5 10.85 -1.71 -18.17
N ASP A 6 10.93 -0.59 -18.88
CA ASP A 6 11.78 0.55 -18.49
C ASP A 6 11.27 1.22 -17.21
N SER A 7 9.95 1.37 -17.08
CA SER A 7 9.32 1.96 -15.89
C SER A 7 9.52 1.11 -14.64
N VAL A 8 9.45 -0.23 -14.78
CA VAL A 8 9.63 -1.18 -13.67
C VAL A 8 11.08 -1.15 -13.16
N ASN A 9 12.05 -1.20 -14.07
CA ASN A 9 13.47 -1.16 -13.68
C ASN A 9 13.82 0.15 -12.97
N ALA A 10 13.34 1.28 -13.49
CA ALA A 10 13.56 2.59 -12.87
C ALA A 10 12.92 2.69 -11.47
N PHE A 11 11.72 2.13 -11.27
CA PHE A 11 11.06 2.07 -9.96
C PHE A 11 11.84 1.19 -8.96
N CYS A 12 12.28 0.00 -9.40
CA CYS A 12 13.02 -0.93 -8.56
C CYS A 12 14.40 -0.38 -8.15
N GLU A 13 15.07 0.33 -9.04
CA GLU A 13 16.35 0.98 -8.72
C GLU A 13 16.17 2.12 -7.72
N ALA A 14 15.17 3.00 -7.95
CA ALA A 14 14.85 4.08 -7.02
C ALA A 14 14.47 3.57 -5.63
N THR A 15 13.72 2.47 -5.55
CA THR A 15 13.37 1.82 -4.28
C THR A 15 14.61 1.26 -3.58
N ARG A 16 15.54 0.64 -4.32
CA ARG A 16 16.81 0.11 -3.79
C ARG A 16 17.69 1.20 -3.17
N THR A 17 17.71 2.39 -3.77
CA THR A 17 18.49 3.54 -3.29
C THR A 17 17.72 4.43 -2.32
N ASN A 18 16.49 4.06 -1.95
CA ASN A 18 15.59 4.84 -1.11
C ASN A 18 15.33 6.27 -1.64
N ASP A 19 15.34 6.43 -2.97
CA ASP A 19 15.09 7.68 -3.69
C ASP A 19 13.60 7.81 -3.99
N ILE A 20 12.86 8.39 -3.04
CA ILE A 20 11.40 8.48 -3.07
C ILE A 20 10.92 9.36 -4.23
N ASP A 21 11.60 10.49 -4.50
CA ASP A 21 11.19 11.40 -5.57
C ASP A 21 11.32 10.73 -6.95
N ARG A 22 12.41 9.98 -7.16
CA ARG A 22 12.62 9.20 -8.39
C ARG A 22 11.66 8.02 -8.50
N ALA A 23 11.38 7.32 -7.39
CA ALA A 23 10.39 6.25 -7.38
C ALA A 23 9.00 6.81 -7.75
N MET A 24 8.63 7.98 -7.23
CA MET A 24 7.37 8.66 -7.52
C MET A 24 7.29 9.17 -8.98
N ALA A 25 8.41 9.60 -9.57
CA ALA A 25 8.48 10.04 -10.97
C ALA A 25 8.22 8.89 -11.97
N THR A 26 8.64 7.66 -11.64
CA THR A 26 8.45 6.48 -12.52
C THR A 26 7.00 6.01 -12.62
N LEU A 27 6.14 6.46 -11.71
CA LEU A 27 4.75 6.04 -11.64
C LEU A 27 3.80 6.94 -12.47
N ALA A 28 4.30 7.78 -13.39
CA ALA A 28 3.48 8.70 -14.19
C ALA A 28 2.13 8.10 -14.65
N GLY A 29 1.01 8.65 -14.15
CA GLY A 29 -0.34 8.09 -14.26
C GLY A 29 -1.15 8.25 -12.95
N PRO A 30 -2.44 7.89 -12.91
CA PRO A 30 -3.27 7.99 -11.69
C PRO A 30 -3.01 6.87 -10.68
N LEU A 31 -2.16 5.90 -10.99
CA LEU A 31 -1.83 4.77 -10.12
C LEU A 31 -0.41 4.90 -9.57
N ARG A 32 -0.24 4.65 -8.28
CA ARG A 32 1.05 4.52 -7.59
C ARG A 32 1.10 3.15 -6.92
N VAL A 33 2.28 2.54 -6.83
CA VAL A 33 2.47 1.29 -6.08
C VAL A 33 3.59 1.51 -5.07
N ALA A 34 3.34 1.18 -3.81
CA ALA A 34 4.34 1.14 -2.76
C ALA A 34 4.53 -0.31 -2.32
N VAL A 35 5.75 -0.82 -2.41
CA VAL A 35 6.10 -2.16 -1.92
C VAL A 35 6.77 -1.99 -0.56
N SER A 36 6.32 -2.75 0.44
CA SER A 36 6.90 -2.71 1.77
C SER A 36 7.06 -4.10 2.38
N GLU A 37 8.00 -4.21 3.30
CA GLU A 37 8.23 -5.39 4.13
C GLU A 37 8.23 -4.96 5.60
N GLY A 38 7.69 -5.82 6.48
CA GLY A 38 7.63 -5.56 7.90
C GLY A 38 7.41 -6.82 8.71
N ARG A 39 7.14 -6.63 10.01
CA ARG A 39 6.81 -7.72 10.93
C ARG A 39 5.58 -7.38 11.76
N VAL A 40 4.69 -8.35 11.92
CA VAL A 40 3.52 -8.28 12.80
C VAL A 40 3.63 -9.40 13.83
N ALA A 41 3.81 -9.04 15.10
CA ALA A 41 4.00 -9.99 16.20
C ALA A 41 5.06 -11.08 15.90
N GLY A 42 6.19 -10.66 15.33
CA GLY A 42 7.31 -11.55 14.97
C GLY A 42 7.18 -12.24 13.61
N VAL A 43 5.99 -12.26 12.99
CA VAL A 43 5.75 -12.86 11.68
C VAL A 43 6.04 -11.85 10.57
N SER A 44 6.80 -12.26 9.54
CA SER A 44 7.08 -11.43 8.37
C SER A 44 5.79 -11.14 7.58
N ILE A 45 5.61 -9.88 7.17
CA ILE A 45 4.54 -9.45 6.29
C ILE A 45 5.13 -8.62 5.15
N THR A 46 4.63 -8.83 3.94
CA THR A 46 4.95 -8.01 2.78
C THR A 46 3.65 -7.41 2.24
N ASP A 47 3.76 -6.21 1.67
CA ASP A 47 2.65 -5.50 1.06
C ASP A 47 3.03 -4.94 -0.30
N ALA A 48 2.07 -4.94 -1.21
CA ALA A 48 2.08 -4.11 -2.41
C ALA A 48 0.84 -3.22 -2.35
N LEU A 49 1.00 -2.02 -1.81
CA LEU A 49 -0.07 -1.03 -1.68
C LEU A 49 -0.25 -0.28 -2.98
N VAL A 50 -1.40 -0.48 -3.64
CA VAL A 50 -1.78 0.30 -4.81
C VAL A 50 -2.55 1.53 -4.36
N LEU A 51 -2.05 2.72 -4.68
CA LEU A 51 -2.75 3.98 -4.50
C LEU A 51 -3.31 4.47 -5.83
N GLU A 52 -4.58 4.82 -5.85
CA GLU A 52 -5.17 5.61 -6.93
C GLU A 52 -5.22 7.06 -6.48
N LEU A 53 -4.69 7.94 -7.31
CA LEU A 53 -4.74 9.39 -7.14
C LEU A 53 -5.83 9.98 -8.04
N ASP A 54 -6.46 11.06 -7.59
CA ASP A 54 -7.31 11.90 -8.43
C ASP A 54 -6.48 12.92 -9.25
N ASP A 55 -7.17 13.77 -10.02
CA ASP A 55 -6.53 14.76 -10.88
C ASP A 55 -5.73 15.84 -10.11
N ASN A 56 -6.02 16.00 -8.80
CA ASN A 56 -5.28 16.88 -7.91
C ASN A 56 -4.11 16.17 -7.20
N GLY A 57 -3.88 14.90 -7.50
CA GLY A 57 -2.86 14.08 -6.86
C GLY A 57 -3.24 13.58 -5.47
N GLN A 58 -4.50 13.74 -5.03
CA GLN A 58 -4.96 13.25 -3.73
C GLN A 58 -5.30 11.76 -3.79
N ILE A 59 -5.08 11.03 -2.69
CA ILE A 59 -5.39 9.60 -2.62
C ILE A 59 -6.91 9.40 -2.67
N ARG A 60 -7.38 8.85 -3.78
CA ARG A 60 -8.76 8.43 -4.00
C ARG A 60 -9.03 7.03 -3.49
N ARG A 61 -8.07 6.10 -3.64
CA ARG A 61 -8.22 4.70 -3.20
C ARG A 61 -6.90 4.10 -2.74
N LEU A 62 -6.98 3.29 -1.69
CA LEU A 62 -5.90 2.45 -1.18
C LEU A 62 -6.30 0.99 -1.33
N ARG A 63 -5.46 0.17 -1.96
CA ARG A 63 -5.65 -1.28 -2.08
C ARG A 63 -4.39 -2.00 -1.59
N PRO A 64 -4.34 -2.39 -0.31
CA PRO A 64 -3.24 -3.19 0.21
C PRO A 64 -3.35 -4.64 -0.29
N HIS A 65 -2.20 -5.24 -0.61
CA HIS A 65 -2.06 -6.63 -1.03
C HIS A 65 -1.11 -7.36 -0.09
N LEU A 66 -1.58 -7.56 1.14
CA LEU A 66 -0.82 -8.18 2.22
C LEU A 66 -0.60 -9.67 2.02
N ARG A 67 0.64 -10.13 2.25
CA ARG A 67 1.04 -11.54 2.23
C ARG A 67 2.05 -11.83 3.35
N PRO A 68 2.22 -13.10 3.77
CA PRO A 68 1.39 -14.26 3.47
C PRO A 68 0.08 -14.24 4.29
N TRP A 69 -0.87 -15.13 3.96
CA TRP A 69 -2.19 -15.18 4.61
C TRP A 69 -2.12 -15.28 6.15
N LEU A 70 -1.17 -16.06 6.68
CA LEU A 70 -0.96 -16.17 8.12
C LEU A 70 -0.66 -14.81 8.78
N ALA A 71 0.24 -14.02 8.20
CA ALA A 71 0.59 -12.69 8.72
C ALA A 71 -0.60 -11.74 8.65
N THR A 72 -1.39 -11.80 7.56
CA THR A 72 -2.63 -11.03 7.40
C THR A 72 -3.67 -11.40 8.47
N THR A 73 -3.81 -12.68 8.79
CA THR A 73 -4.72 -13.15 9.86
C THR A 73 -4.27 -12.66 11.23
N VAL A 74 -2.97 -12.79 11.56
CA VAL A 74 -2.42 -12.27 12.82
C VAL A 74 -2.64 -10.76 12.93
N PHE A 75 -2.37 -10.02 11.85
CA PHE A 75 -2.63 -8.58 11.77
C PHE A 75 -4.10 -8.24 12.03
N ALA A 76 -5.03 -8.95 11.39
CA ALA A 76 -6.46 -8.74 11.57
C ALA A 76 -6.90 -9.02 13.03
N LEU A 77 -6.39 -10.07 13.67
CA LEU A 77 -6.70 -10.39 15.06
C LEU A 77 -6.20 -9.32 16.05
N LEU A 78 -5.06 -8.71 15.77
CA LEU A 78 -4.51 -7.64 16.61
C LEU A 78 -5.20 -6.28 16.37
N LEU A 79 -5.57 -5.98 15.13
CA LEU A 79 -6.20 -4.73 14.74
C LEU A 79 -7.71 -4.70 15.02
N GLY A 80 -8.40 -5.82 14.81
CA GLY A 80 -9.86 -5.94 14.93
C GLY A 80 -10.40 -5.41 16.26
N PRO A 81 -9.89 -5.82 17.43
CA PRO A 81 -10.32 -5.31 18.72
C PRO A 81 -10.06 -3.81 18.91
N LYS A 82 -9.03 -3.24 18.27
CA LYS A 82 -8.75 -1.80 18.34
C LYS A 82 -9.80 -1.02 17.54
N ILE A 83 -10.17 -1.51 16.35
CA ILE A 83 -11.22 -0.90 15.54
C ILE A 83 -12.60 -1.06 16.19
N ALA A 84 -12.89 -2.24 16.76
CA ALA A 84 -14.18 -2.55 17.38
C ALA A 84 -14.53 -1.62 18.56
N ARG A 85 -13.52 -1.02 19.21
CA ARG A 85 -13.71 0.02 20.25
C ARG A 85 -14.30 1.32 19.71
N HIS A 86 -14.36 1.51 18.40
CA HIS A 86 -14.85 2.73 17.74
C HIS A 86 -16.05 2.46 16.82
N PRO A 87 -17.20 2.03 17.37
CA PRO A 87 -18.35 1.58 16.57
C PRO A 87 -18.94 2.68 15.67
N ALA A 88 -18.87 3.95 16.09
CA ALA A 88 -19.33 5.07 15.27
C ALA A 88 -18.52 5.23 13.98
N VAL A 89 -17.19 5.04 14.06
CA VAL A 89 -16.29 5.11 12.90
C VAL A 89 -16.54 3.93 11.96
N LEU A 90 -16.68 2.72 12.51
CA LEU A 90 -17.00 1.52 11.73
C LEU A 90 -18.34 1.67 11.00
N ARG A 91 -19.39 2.12 11.70
CA ARG A 91 -20.70 2.39 11.10
C ARG A 91 -20.61 3.44 9.99
N ARG A 92 -19.80 4.49 10.17
CA ARG A 92 -19.58 5.51 9.13
C ARG A 92 -18.89 4.92 7.91
N ALA A 93 -17.89 4.07 8.11
CA ALA A 93 -17.13 3.46 7.02
C ALA A 93 -17.98 2.48 6.19
N LEU A 94 -18.86 1.71 6.83
CA LEU A 94 -19.73 0.72 6.17
C LEU A 94 -20.94 1.34 5.43
N ARG A 95 -21.25 2.62 5.67
CA ARG A 95 -22.35 3.34 5.01
C ARG A 95 -21.92 4.05 3.72
N ARG A 96 -20.68 3.85 3.27
CA ARG A 96 -20.15 4.40 2.03
C ARG A 96 -20.45 3.53 0.82
#